data_AF-A0A0R1U7S6-F1
#
_entry.id   AF-A0A0R1U7S6-F1
#
_cell.length_a   1.000
_cell.length_b   1.000
_cell.length_c   1.000
_cell.angle_alpha   90.00
_cell.angle_beta   90.00
_cell.angle_gamma   90.00
#
_symmetry.space_group_name_H-M   'P 1'
#
loop_
_entity.id
_entity.type
_entity.pdbx_description
1 polymer ?
#
loop_
_entity_poly.entity_id
_entity_poly.type
_entity_poly.pdbx_seq_one_letter_code
_entity_poly.pdbx_strand_id
1 'polypeptide(L)' 'MLLYGEVNELFQAWLKDDSENIGEELADVAIFLLGISEMLGKDLGEEITKKMKINKDRVYVNGKKLRS' A
#
# COMPACT_ATOMS: atom_id res chain seq x y z
N MET A 1 -7.10 -3.41 -19.79
CA MET A 1 -6.18 -3.61 -18.66
C MET A 1 -6.99 -4.17 -17.51
N LEU A 2 -7.03 -5.50 -17.37
CA LEU A 2 -7.85 -6.27 -16.42
C LEU A 2 -7.03 -6.81 -15.23
N LEU A 3 -5.71 -6.60 -15.23
CA LEU A 3 -4.75 -7.26 -14.33
C LEU A 3 -4.85 -6.83 -12.85
N TYR A 4 -5.14 -5.56 -12.57
CA TYR A 4 -5.19 -5.03 -11.19
C TYR A 4 -6.40 -5.57 -10.39
N GLY A 5 -7.50 -5.89 -11.09
CA GLY A 5 -8.69 -6.47 -10.49
C GLY A 5 -8.44 -7.91 -10.01
N GLU A 6 -7.72 -8.71 -10.80
CA GLU A 6 -7.41 -10.10 -10.43
C GLU A 6 -6.35 -10.19 -9.32
N VAL A 7 -5.36 -9.30 -9.31
CA VAL A 7 -4.32 -9.27 -8.26
C VAL A 7 -4.92 -8.91 -6.89
N ASN A 8 -5.89 -8.00 -6.85
CA ASN A 8 -6.53 -7.58 -5.60
C ASN A 8 -7.53 -8.61 -5.05
N GLU A 9 -8.19 -9.40 -5.92
CA GLU A 9 -9.07 -10.48 -5.47
C GLU A 9 -8.28 -11.72 -4.99
N LEU A 10 -7.12 -12.00 -5.60
CA LEU A 10 -6.17 -13.01 -5.13
C LEU A 10 -5.61 -12.66 -3.72
N PHE A 11 -5.27 -11.38 -3.51
CA PHE A 11 -4.81 -10.85 -2.22
C PHE A 11 -5.85 -10.97 -1.10
N GLN A 12 -7.13 -10.81 -1.44
CA GLN A 12 -8.28 -10.94 -0.52
C GLN A 12 -8.60 -12.39 -0.15
N ALA A 13 -8.22 -13.36 -0.99
CA ALA A 13 -8.35 -14.78 -0.70
C ALA A 13 -7.21 -15.29 0.18
N TRP A 14 -5.99 -14.78 -0.02
CA TRP A 14 -4.79 -15.21 0.69
C TRP A 14 -4.66 -14.65 2.11
N LEU A 15 -5.05 -13.39 2.36
CA LEU A 15 -5.12 -12.80 3.72
C LEU A 15 -6.15 -13.46 4.66
N LYS A 16 -7.04 -14.30 4.13
CA LYS A 16 -8.13 -14.91 4.90
C LYS A 16 -7.76 -16.19 5.65
N ASP A 17 -6.58 -16.80 5.43
CA ASP A 17 -6.33 -18.14 5.98
C ASP A 17 -4.89 -18.45 6.44
N ASP A 18 -3.91 -17.53 6.31
CA ASP A 18 -2.55 -17.80 6.77
C ASP A 18 -1.81 -16.53 7.26
N SER A 19 -1.57 -16.46 8.57
CA SER A 19 -0.84 -15.36 9.20
C SER A 19 0.69 -15.48 9.08
N GLU A 20 1.23 -16.66 8.77
CA GLU A 20 2.68 -16.86 8.69
C GLU A 20 3.27 -16.25 7.43
N ASN A 21 2.53 -16.24 6.33
CA ASN A 21 3.03 -15.76 5.03
C ASN A 21 2.78 -14.27 4.76
N ILE A 22 2.07 -13.56 5.64
CA ILE A 22 1.65 -12.15 5.44
C ILE A 22 2.78 -11.18 5.07
N GLY A 23 4.01 -11.44 5.55
CA GLY A 23 5.17 -10.61 5.25
C GLY A 23 5.63 -10.70 3.79
N GLU A 24 5.50 -11.86 3.16
CA GLU A 24 5.94 -12.11 1.79
C GLU A 24 5.09 -11.32 0.79
N GLU A 25 3.76 -11.41 0.88
CA GLU A 25 2.93 -10.69 -0.07
C GLU A 25 2.89 -9.18 0.19
N LEU A 26 3.14 -8.73 1.43
CA LEU A 26 3.40 -7.31 1.67
C LEU A 26 4.64 -6.84 0.90
N ALA A 27 5.67 -7.67 0.77
CA ALA A 27 6.83 -7.39 -0.07
C ALA A 27 6.46 -7.40 -1.56
N ASP A 28 5.66 -8.36 -2.02
CA ASP A 28 5.21 -8.42 -3.43
C ASP A 28 4.43 -7.19 -3.85
N VAL A 29 3.52 -6.71 -2.99
CA VAL A 29 2.80 -5.45 -3.21
C VAL A 29 3.76 -4.26 -3.24
N ALA A 30 4.74 -4.22 -2.33
CA ALA A 30 5.73 -3.15 -2.30
C ALA A 30 6.57 -3.13 -3.60
N ILE A 31 6.99 -4.29 -4.11
CA ILE A 31 7.75 -4.43 -5.36
C ILE A 31 6.89 -4.02 -6.56
N PHE A 32 5.63 -4.42 -6.60
CA PHE A 32 4.69 -4.01 -7.65
C PHE A 32 4.52 -2.48 -7.69
N LEU A 33 4.36 -1.85 -6.53
CA LEU A 33 4.27 -0.39 -6.42
C LEU A 33 5.57 0.30 -6.83
N LEU A 34 6.72 -0.29 -6.53
CA LEU A 34 8.02 0.22 -6.97
C LEU A 34 8.11 0.20 -8.51
N GLY A 35 7.76 -0.92 -9.15
CA GLY A 35 7.73 -1.02 -10.61
C GLY A 35 6.80 0.00 -11.27
N ILE A 36 5.61 0.24 -10.70
CA ILE A 36 4.72 1.32 -11.18
C ILE A 36 5.40 2.69 -11.03
N SER A 37 6.08 2.94 -9.91
CA SER A 37 6.72 4.23 -9.65
C SER A 37 7.86 4.49 -10.61
N GLU A 38 8.66 3.48 -10.92
CA GLU A 38 9.70 3.54 -11.95
C GLU A 38 9.12 3.84 -13.33
N MET A 39 8.04 3.15 -13.74
CA MET A 39 7.35 3.41 -15.00
C MET A 39 6.83 4.85 -15.11
N LEU A 40 6.48 5.46 -13.98
CA LEU A 40 6.00 6.85 -13.89
C LEU A 40 7.12 7.87 -13.67
N GLY A 41 8.38 7.44 -13.56
CA GLY A 41 9.53 8.30 -13.27
C GLY A 41 9.43 8.98 -11.89
N LYS A 42 8.89 8.27 -10.89
CA LYS A 42 8.71 8.74 -9.52
C LYS A 42 9.57 7.95 -8.55
N ASP A 43 10.16 8.65 -7.57
CA ASP A 43 10.78 8.00 -6.42
C ASP A 43 9.69 7.67 -5.39
N LEU A 44 9.37 6.38 -5.27
CA LEU A 44 8.35 5.91 -4.34
C LEU A 44 8.71 6.19 -2.87
N GLY A 45 9.99 6.07 -2.51
CA GLY A 45 10.47 6.28 -1.14
C GLY A 45 10.32 7.73 -0.69
N GLU A 46 10.63 8.68 -1.57
CA GLU A 46 10.39 10.10 -1.33
C GLU A 46 8.89 10.39 -1.15
N GLU A 47 8.04 9.85 -2.02
CA GLU A 47 6.60 10.08 -1.96
C GLU A 47 5.97 9.47 -0.69
N ILE A 48 6.42 8.29 -0.28
CA ILE A 48 6.06 7.68 1.02
C ILE A 48 6.50 8.60 2.16
N THR A 49 7.74 9.08 2.15
CA THR A 49 8.27 9.96 3.22
C THR A 49 7.50 11.27 3.30
N LYS A 50 7.21 11.92 2.17
CA LYS A 50 6.37 13.13 2.10
C LYS A 50 4.99 12.86 2.67
N LYS A 51 4.38 11.71 2.32
CA LYS A 51 3.08 11.32 2.84
C LYS A 51 3.10 11.03 4.34
N MET A 52 4.14 10.37 4.85
CA MET A 52 4.31 10.10 6.29
C MET A 52 4.40 11.39 7.09
N LYS A 53 5.12 12.41 6.61
CA LYS A 53 5.16 13.74 7.24
C LYS A 53 3.77 14.36 7.32
N ILE A 54 3.02 14.35 6.22
CA ILE A 54 1.64 14.83 6.20
C ILE A 54 0.72 14.02 7.12
N ASN A 55 0.97 12.72 7.28
CA ASN A 55 0.17 11.85 8.13
C ASN A 55 0.52 11.97 9.61
N LYS A 56 1.75 12.35 9.96
CA LYS A 56 2.20 12.56 11.34
C LYS A 56 1.35 13.58 12.07
N ASP A 57 0.94 14.62 11.35
CA ASP A 57 0.09 15.69 11.89
C ASP A 57 -1.41 15.36 11.82
N ARG A 58 -1.78 14.16 11.34
CA ARG A 58 -3.19 13.74 11.28
C ARG A 58 -3.59 13.04 12.57
N VAL A 59 -4.57 13.64 13.25
CA VAL A 59 -5.27 12.98 14.34
C VAL A 59 -6.43 12.16 13.77
N TYR A 60 -6.41 10.87 14.03
CA TYR A 60 -7.50 9.95 13.71
C TYR A 60 -8.27 9.65 15.00
N VAL A 61 -9.59 9.85 14.98
CA VAL A 61 -10.48 9.44 16.07
C VAL A 61 -11.50 8.46 15.49
N ASN A 62 -11.56 7.25 16.03
CA ASN A 62 -12.43 6.14 15.58
C ASN A 62 -12.36 5.89 14.06
N GLY A 63 -11.15 5.86 13.49
CA GLY A 63 -10.92 5.58 12.07
C GLY A 63 -11.34 6.70 11.11
N LYS A 64 -11.88 7.82 11.62
CA LYS A 64 -12.22 8.99 10.80
C LYS A 64 -11.14 10.06 10.94
N LYS A 65 -10.70 10.57 9.79
CA LYS A 65 -9.74 11.68 9.71
C LYS A 65 -10.42 12.97 10.18
N LEU A 66 -9.96 13.54 11.29
CA LEU A 66 -10.30 14.91 11.64
C LEU A 66 -9.48 15.84 10.74
N ARG A 67 -10.14 16.73 10.00
CA ARG A 67 -9.46 17.84 9.33
C ARG A 67 -9.23 18.91 10.40
N SER A 68 -7.98 19.27 10.65
CA SER A 68 -7.64 20.57 11.25
C SER A 68 -7.89 21.67 10.24
#